data_AF-A0A7V5HYI2-F1
#
_entry.id   AF-A0A7V5HYI2-F1
#
_cell.length_a   1.000
_cell.length_b   1.000
_cell.length_c   1.000
_cell.angle_alpha   90.00
_cell.angle_beta   90.00
_cell.angle_gamma   90.00
#
_symmetry.space_group_name_H-M   'P 1'
#
loop_
_entity.id
_entity.type
_entity.pdbx_description
1 polymer ?
#
loop_
_entity_poly.entity_id
_entity_poly.type
_entity_poly.pdbx_seq_one_letter_code
_entity_poly.pdbx_strand_id
1 'polypeptide(L)'
;GVYAGYVEFDGERCKALLNIGAKPTFGDFEPSVEVHIMDFKGELYGKIIKVHLLERIRKIVDFSSPFRLSLQIKKDKEKAEKILEEYFKVCG
;
A
#
# COMPACT_ATOMS: atom_id res chain seq x y z
N GLY A 1 0.37 8.21 4.00
CA GLY A 1 0.38 7.45 5.27
C GLY A 1 0.26 6.01 4.88
N VAL A 2 1.02 5.10 5.49
CA VAL A 2 1.18 3.75 4.92
C VAL A 2 0.26 2.76 5.62
N TYR A 3 -0.45 1.94 4.83
CA TYR A 3 -1.44 0.97 5.28
C TYR A 3 -1.20 -0.39 4.64
N ALA A 4 -1.49 -1.45 5.40
CA ALA A 4 -1.72 -2.79 4.87
C ALA A 4 -3.20 -2.89 4.45
N GLY A 5 -3.47 -3.53 3.32
CA GLY A 5 -4.82 -3.70 2.80
C GLY A 5 -4.88 -4.70 1.66
N TYR A 6 -6.00 -4.71 0.96
CA TYR A 6 -6.15 -5.48 -0.28
C TYR A 6 -6.98 -4.70 -1.30
N VAL A 7 -6.81 -5.08 -2.56
CA VAL A 7 -7.62 -4.60 -3.68
C VAL A 7 -8.59 -5.71 -4.09
N GLU A 8 -9.81 -5.32 -4.42
CA GLU A 8 -10.81 -6.20 -5.04
C GLU A 8 -11.16 -5.69 -6.44
N PHE A 9 -11.00 -6.54 -7.45
CA PHE A 9 -11.41 -6.29 -8.83
C PHE A 9 -11.72 -7.62 -9.51
N ASP A 10 -12.69 -7.65 -10.43
CA ASP A 10 -13.09 -8.86 -11.17
C ASP A 10 -13.35 -10.11 -10.29
N GLY A 11 -13.77 -9.90 -9.03
CA GLY A 11 -14.01 -10.97 -8.05
C GLY A 11 -12.75 -11.52 -7.36
N GLU A 12 -11.56 -11.05 -7.75
CA GLU A 12 -10.28 -11.42 -7.14
C GLU A 12 -9.90 -10.45 -6.02
N ARG A 13 -9.19 -10.97 -5.02
CA ARG A 13 -8.61 -10.17 -3.93
C ARG A 13 -7.09 -10.30 -3.94
N CYS A 14 -6.42 -9.17 -4.07
CA CYS A 14 -4.96 -9.12 -4.08
C CYS A 14 -4.45 -8.30 -2.89
N LYS A 15 -3.47 -8.85 -2.17
CA LYS A 15 -2.76 -8.16 -1.09
C LYS A 15 -2.14 -6.86 -1.61
N ALA A 16 -2.18 -5.79 -0.81
CA ALA A 16 -1.66 -4.50 -1.22
C ALA A 16 -1.06 -3.69 -0.08
N LEU A 17 -0.06 -2.88 -0.44
CA LEU A 17 0.47 -1.82 0.40
C LEU A 17 -0.01 -0.47 -0.15
N LEU A 18 -0.54 0.38 0.72
CA LEU A 18 -1.17 1.64 0.32
C LEU A 18 -0.48 2.83 0.95
N ASN A 19 -0.27 3.89 0.16
CA ASN A 19 0.16 5.18 0.64
C ASN A 19 -0.93 6.23 0.39
N ILE A 20 -1.54 6.73 1.47
CA ILE A 20 -2.64 7.71 1.41
C ILE A 20 -2.23 9.04 2.02
N GLY A 21 -2.25 10.10 1.23
CA GLY A 21 -2.10 11.47 1.69
C GLY A 21 -1.27 12.35 0.76
N ALA A 22 -1.09 13.60 1.18
CA ALA A 22 -0.28 14.58 0.45
C ALA A 22 1.19 14.14 0.38
N LYS A 23 1.85 14.52 -0.71
CA LYS A 23 3.28 14.27 -0.95
C LYS A 23 4.03 15.61 -0.96
N PRO A 24 4.18 16.26 0.21
CA PRO A 24 4.85 17.55 0.29
C PRO A 24 6.32 17.47 -0.16
N THR A 25 6.96 16.31 -0.02
CA THR A 25 8.31 16.04 -0.52
C THR A 25 8.45 16.24 -2.04
N PHE A 26 7.35 16.20 -2.79
CA PHE A 26 7.30 16.45 -4.24
C PHE A 26 6.56 17.76 -4.60
N GLY A 27 6.23 18.60 -3.60
CA GLY A 27 5.47 19.84 -3.82
C GLY A 27 3.99 19.62 -4.12
N ASP A 28 3.48 18.40 -3.92
CA ASP A 28 2.08 18.04 -4.15
C ASP A 28 1.31 18.02 -2.83
N PHE A 29 0.30 18.87 -2.75
CA PHE A 29 -0.52 19.09 -1.56
C PHE A 29 -1.88 18.38 -1.66
N GLU A 30 -2.21 17.81 -2.82
CA GLU A 30 -3.46 17.06 -2.97
C GLU A 30 -3.35 15.68 -2.32
N PRO A 31 -4.40 15.21 -1.65
CA PRO A 31 -4.44 13.84 -1.13
C PRO A 31 -4.38 12.83 -2.28
N SER A 32 -3.27 12.09 -2.35
CA SER A 32 -3.12 11.00 -3.32
C SER A 32 -3.32 9.64 -2.64
N VAL A 33 -3.78 8.66 -3.41
CA VAL A 33 -3.81 7.25 -3.02
C VAL A 33 -2.94 6.48 -4.00
N GLU A 34 -1.84 5.93 -3.51
CA GLU A 34 -1.01 4.99 -4.26
C GLU A 34 -1.21 3.59 -3.73
N VAL A 35 -1.36 2.63 -4.64
CA VAL A 35 -1.60 1.23 -4.32
C VAL A 35 -0.52 0.38 -4.96
N HIS A 36 0.26 -0.31 -4.15
CA HIS A 36 1.20 -1.32 -4.59
C HIS A 36 0.59 -2.70 -4.36
N ILE A 37 0.05 -3.30 -5.41
CA ILE A 37 -0.51 -4.65 -5.38
C ILE A 37 0.64 -5.65 -5.39
N MET A 38 0.69 -6.51 -4.36
CA MET A 38 1.75 -7.49 -4.19
C MET A 38 1.58 -8.64 -5.18
N ASP A 39 2.70 -9.06 -5.79
CA ASP A 39 2.81 -10.19 -6.73
C ASP A 39 1.88 -10.13 -7.96
N PHE A 40 1.23 -8.98 -8.20
CA PHE A 40 0.38 -8.76 -9.36
C PHE A 40 1.21 -8.46 -10.61
N LYS A 41 0.84 -9.10 -11.72
CA LYS A 41 1.39 -8.84 -13.06
C LYS A 41 0.26 -8.51 -14.01
N GLY A 42 0.28 -7.30 -14.55
CA GLY A 42 -0.73 -6.82 -15.50
C GLY A 42 -0.98 -5.32 -15.37
N GLU A 43 -2.02 -4.87 -16.06
CA GLU A 43 -2.47 -3.47 -16.04
C GLU A 43 -3.93 -3.38 -15.60
N LEU A 44 -4.23 -2.40 -14.76
CA LEU A 44 -5.57 -2.09 -14.28
C LEU A 44 -6.02 -0.69 -14.73
N TYR A 45 -5.35 -0.10 -15.72
CA TYR A 45 -5.73 1.20 -16.27
C TYR A 45 -7.15 1.15 -16.85
N GLY A 46 -7.94 2.17 -16.51
CA GLY A 46 -9.35 2.26 -16.91
C GLY A 46 -10.30 1.31 -16.17
N LYS A 47 -9.78 0.43 -15.29
CA LYS A 47 -10.63 -0.44 -14.47
C LYS A 47 -11.03 0.25 -13.16
N ILE A 48 -12.25 -0.03 -12.71
CA ILE A 48 -12.69 0.31 -11.36
C ILE A 48 -12.18 -0.78 -10.42
N ILE A 49 -11.42 -0.38 -9.41
CA ILE A 49 -10.94 -1.25 -8.36
C ILE A 49 -11.49 -0.77 -7.01
N LYS A 50 -11.74 -1.70 -6.09
CA LYS A 50 -12.05 -1.37 -4.70
C LYS A 50 -10.81 -1.54 -3.86
N VAL A 51 -10.62 -0.62 -2.92
CA VAL A 51 -9.48 -0.62 -2.02
C VAL A 51 -9.98 -0.79 -0.59
N HIS A 52 -9.44 -1.76 0.12
CA HIS A 52 -9.80 -2.07 1.50
C HIS A 52 -8.60 -1.82 2.41
N LEU A 53 -8.74 -0.89 3.36
CA LEU A 53 -7.72 -0.60 4.37
C LEU A 53 -7.95 -1.48 5.59
N LEU A 54 -6.92 -2.22 6.00
CA LEU A 54 -7.00 -3.09 7.17
C LEU A 54 -6.31 -2.47 8.38
N GLU A 55 -5.02 -2.14 8.24
CA GLU A 55 -4.24 -1.60 9.35
C GLU A 55 -3.33 -0.48 8.86
N ARG A 56 -3.21 0.58 9.67
CA ARG A 56 -2.22 1.63 9.46
C ARG A 56 -0.85 1.18 9.96
N ILE A 57 0.09 1.01 9.04
CA ILE A 57 1.48 0.66 9.35
C ILE A 57 2.22 1.84 9.98
N ARG A 58 2.06 3.05 9.42
CA ARG A 58 2.68 4.29 9.93
C ARG A 58 2.03 5.58 9.41
N LYS A 59 2.38 6.70 10.06
CA LYS A 59 2.11 8.06 9.55
C LYS A 59 3.00 8.39 8.34
N ILE A 60 2.70 9.50 7.65
CA ILE A 60 3.62 10.09 6.65
C ILE A 60 4.87 10.53 7.39
N VAL A 61 6.03 10.30 6.77
CA VAL A 61 7.34 10.64 7.30
C VAL A 61 8.14 11.22 6.15
N ASP A 62 8.80 12.34 6.38
CA ASP A 62 9.77 12.90 5.45
C ASP A 62 11.10 12.17 5.59
N PHE A 63 11.76 11.92 4.45
CA PHE A 63 13.05 11.25 4.43
C PHE A 63 14.12 12.21 3.93
N SER A 64 15.23 12.27 4.66
CA SER A 64 16.38 13.09 4.30
C SER A 64 17.18 12.57 3.09
N SER A 65 16.86 11.38 2.58
CA SER A 65 17.49 10.84 1.36
C SER A 65 16.66 9.72 0.71
N PRO A 66 16.81 9.50 -0.62
CA PRO A 66 16.18 8.38 -1.34
C PRO A 66 16.57 7.00 -0.77
N PHE A 67 17.81 6.85 -0.29
CA PHE A 67 18.27 5.60 0.33
C PHE A 67 17.47 5.26 1.60
N ARG A 68 17.22 6.25 2.47
CA ARG A 68 16.40 6.05 3.68
C ARG A 68 14.95 5.74 3.35
N LEU A 69 14.39 6.42 2.34
CA LEU A 69 13.05 6.12 1.83
C LEU A 69 12.96 4.67 1.34
N SER A 70 13.91 4.22 0.52
CA SER A 70 13.96 2.84 0.02
C SER A 70 14.02 1.81 1.14
N LEU A 71 14.89 2.02 2.14
CA LEU A 71 14.97 1.15 3.31
C LEU A 71 13.64 1.10 4.09
N GLN A 72 12.97 2.24 4.24
CA GLN A 72 11.69 2.27 4.93
C GLN A 72 10.59 1.55 4.14
N ILE A 73 10.55 1.70 2.81
CA ILE A 73 9.59 0.99 1.96
C ILE A 73 9.74 -0.53 2.11
N LYS A 74 10.98 -1.05 2.20
CA LYS A 74 11.21 -2.49 2.45
C LYS A 74 10.61 -2.94 3.78
N LYS A 75 10.84 -2.19 4.86
CA LYS A 75 10.28 -2.48 6.19
C LYS A 75 8.75 -2.39 6.19
N ASP A 76 8.20 -1.40 5.49
CA ASP A 76 6.75 -1.24 5.35
C ASP A 76 6.14 -2.45 4.63
N LYS A 77 6.78 -2.94 3.56
CA LYS A 77 6.37 -4.14 2.84
C LYS A 77 6.41 -5.39 3.72
N GLU A 78 7.53 -5.66 4.40
CA GLU A 78 7.66 -6.82 5.29
C GLU A 78 6.61 -6.83 6.41
N LYS A 79 6.28 -5.64 6.97
CA LYS A 79 5.23 -5.54 7.98
C LYS A 79 3.83 -5.78 7.38
N ALA A 80 3.57 -5.24 6.19
CA ALA A 80 2.31 -5.48 5.49
C ALA A 80 2.10 -6.96 5.17
N GLU A 81 3.14 -7.66 4.71
CA GLU A 81 3.09 -9.09 4.43
C GLU A 81 2.67 -9.89 5.67
N LYS A 82 3.24 -9.60 6.84
CA LYS A 82 2.86 -10.25 8.11
C LYS A 82 1.40 -10.00 8.48
N ILE A 83 0.95 -8.75 8.45
CA ILE A 83 -0.45 -8.38 8.76
C ILE A 83 -1.41 -9.11 7.81
N LEU A 84 -1.08 -9.14 6.52
CA LEU A 84 -1.93 -9.74 5.49
C LEU A 84 -1.88 -11.26 5.53
N GLU A 85 -0.77 -11.87 5.89
CA GLU A 85 -0.74 -13.31 6.17
C GLU A 85 -1.71 -13.68 7.30
N GLU A 86 -1.69 -12.95 8.42
CA GLU A 86 -2.59 -13.21 9.54
C GLU A 86 -4.05 -13.02 9.13
N TYR A 87 -4.37 -11.95 8.40
CA TYR A 87 -5.73 -11.67 7.94
C TYR A 87 -6.27 -12.75 6.99
N PHE A 88 -5.47 -13.18 6.00
CA PHE A 88 -5.91 -14.17 5.01
C PHE A 88 -5.82 -15.62 5.54
N LYS A 89 -5.07 -15.90 6.62
CA LYS A 89 -5.08 -17.21 7.31
C LYS A 89 -6.42 -17.54 7.97
N VAL A 90 -7.22 -16.53 8.32
CA VAL A 90 -8.51 -16.69 9.00
C VAL A 90 -9.63 -17.22 8.08
N CYS A 91 -9.38 -17.36 6.77
CA CYS A 91 -10.34 -17.88 5.79
C CYS A 91 -9.99 -19.27 5.22
N GLY A 92 -9.18 -20.06 5.92
CA GLY A 92 -8.87 -21.46 5.57
C GLY A 92 -9.71 -22.45 6.37
#